data_AF-A0A4U5MRE8-F1
#
_entry.id   AF-A0A4U5MRE8-F1
#
_cell.length_a   1.000
_cell.length_b   1.000
_cell.length_c   1.000
_cell.angle_alpha   90.00
_cell.angle_beta   90.00
_cell.angle_gamma   90.00
#
_symmetry.space_group_name_H-M   'P 1'
#
loop_
_entity.id
_entity.type
_entity.pdbx_description
1 polymer ?
#
loop_
_entity_poly.entity_id
_entity_poly.type
_entity_poly.pdbx_seq_one_letter_code
_entity_poly.pdbx_strand_id
1 'polypeptide(L)'
;MFSDEHYDKNNLPLANESTNVVVELTIQSITEISEFSSSFKADVWFSQIWHDPRLDFSDRNFCLTNLSLAAHQLSNLWTPNASVCFVNSKKVEIHTSPTQNILLLALSNGTIWVNHRVSLQGPCQLDLTYFPMDTQTCNIVFESYSYNTAEVRILWRDWDAVTIPDPNAKKLPDFELVHISNHNATLLYTAGLWDQLEVVMVFRRLYGYYVLQAYMPTYLSVFISWVILIVLILK
;
A
#
# COMPACT_ATOMS: atom_id res chain seq x y z
N MET A 1 -24.21 -18.77 11.24
CA MET A 1 -22.79 -18.64 11.64
C MET A 1 -22.63 -17.51 12.65
N PHE A 2 -23.29 -16.36 12.43
CA PHE A 2 -23.15 -15.16 13.26
C PHE A 2 -24.33 -14.89 14.22
N SER A 3 -24.95 -15.91 14.80
CA SER A 3 -25.99 -15.67 15.82
C SER A 3 -25.32 -15.20 17.12
N ASP A 4 -25.80 -14.11 17.71
CA ASP A 4 -25.22 -13.45 18.89
C ASP A 4 -24.99 -14.37 20.10
N GLU A 5 -25.69 -15.50 20.19
CA GLU A 5 -25.49 -16.49 21.25
C GLU A 5 -24.18 -17.29 21.13
N HIS A 6 -23.47 -17.27 20.00
CA HIS A 6 -22.29 -18.13 19.76
C HIS A 6 -21.03 -17.39 19.25
N TYR A 7 -21.13 -16.12 18.86
CA TYR A 7 -19.97 -15.36 18.36
C TYR A 7 -19.98 -13.92 18.85
N ASP A 8 -19.04 -13.59 19.73
CA ASP A 8 -18.81 -12.20 20.17
C ASP A 8 -17.63 -11.61 19.38
N LYS A 9 -17.97 -10.68 18.48
CA LYS A 9 -17.02 -9.97 17.63
C LYS A 9 -16.10 -9.01 18.38
N ASN A 10 -16.38 -8.68 19.64
CA ASN A 10 -15.55 -7.77 20.42
C ASN A 10 -14.38 -8.49 21.09
N ASN A 11 -14.46 -9.81 21.22
CA ASN A 11 -13.39 -10.62 21.80
C ASN A 11 -12.39 -11.05 20.73
N LEU A 12 -11.12 -11.03 21.10
CA LEU A 12 -10.04 -11.58 20.28
C LEU A 12 -10.34 -13.05 19.91
N PRO A 13 -9.96 -13.49 18.70
CA PRO A 13 -10.12 -14.89 18.27
C PRO A 13 -9.49 -15.90 19.23
N LEU A 14 -8.34 -15.54 19.78
CA LEU A 14 -7.57 -16.33 20.73
C LEU A 14 -7.50 -15.57 22.06
N ALA A 15 -7.99 -16.18 23.14
CA ALA A 15 -8.04 -15.53 24.46
C ALA A 15 -6.69 -15.52 25.19
N ASN A 16 -5.83 -16.51 24.92
CA ASN A 16 -4.57 -16.72 25.65
C ASN A 16 -3.31 -16.50 24.79
N GLU A 17 -3.48 -16.21 23.50
CA GLU A 17 -2.38 -16.05 22.55
C GLU A 17 -2.66 -14.86 21.63
N SER A 18 -1.59 -14.24 21.13
CA SER A 18 -1.70 -13.16 20.17
C SER A 18 -2.24 -13.69 18.83
N THR A 19 -3.18 -12.96 18.23
CA THR A 19 -3.67 -13.30 16.89
C THR A 19 -2.68 -12.81 15.83
N ASN A 20 -2.17 -13.73 15.02
CA ASN A 20 -1.31 -13.39 13.89
C ASN A 20 -2.15 -12.96 12.70
N VAL A 21 -1.91 -11.74 12.22
CA VAL A 21 -2.53 -11.18 11.02
C VAL A 21 -1.46 -11.07 9.94
N VAL A 22 -1.57 -11.92 8.93
CA VAL A 22 -0.70 -11.91 7.75
C VAL A 22 -1.21 -10.88 6.76
N VAL A 23 -0.32 -10.00 6.33
CA VAL A 23 -0.59 -8.89 5.42
C VAL A 23 0.07 -9.14 4.08
N GLU A 24 -0.67 -8.86 3.01
CA GLU A 24 -0.17 -8.83 1.64
C GLU A 24 -0.65 -7.53 0.98
N LEU A 25 0.24 -6.93 0.19
CA LEU A 25 -0.06 -5.75 -0.62
C LEU A 25 0.14 -6.07 -2.11
N THR A 26 -0.90 -5.87 -2.92
CA THR A 26 -0.78 -5.95 -4.39
C THR A 26 -1.00 -4.58 -4.98
N ILE A 27 0.02 -4.00 -5.59
CA ILE A 27 -0.07 -2.71 -6.29
C ILE A 27 -0.64 -2.98 -7.68
N GLN A 28 -1.84 -2.45 -7.95
CA GLN A 28 -2.49 -2.57 -9.26
C GLN A 28 -1.96 -1.52 -10.23
N SER A 29 -1.88 -0.28 -9.77
CA SER A 29 -1.35 0.83 -10.54
C SER A 29 -0.85 1.95 -9.63
N ILE A 30 0.13 2.70 -10.11
CA ILE A 30 0.60 3.93 -9.47
C ILE A 30 0.19 5.06 -10.40
N THR A 31 -0.71 5.92 -9.93
CA THR A 31 -1.39 6.91 -10.77
C THR A 31 -0.50 8.13 -11.01
N GLU A 32 0.04 8.71 -9.94
CA GLU A 32 0.83 9.93 -10.00
C GLU A 32 1.76 10.06 -8.79
N ILE A 33 2.82 10.84 -8.99
CA ILE A 33 3.66 11.39 -7.93
C ILE A 33 3.54 12.91 -8.07
N SER A 34 3.08 13.56 -7.02
CA SER A 34 2.84 15.00 -6.98
C SER A 34 3.96 15.67 -6.18
N GLU A 35 4.78 16.47 -6.84
CA GLU A 35 5.82 17.24 -6.14
C GLU A 35 5.21 18.32 -5.25
N PHE A 36 4.16 18.98 -5.74
CA PHE A 36 3.48 20.06 -5.03
C PHE A 36 2.93 19.61 -3.67
N SER A 37 2.28 18.44 -3.63
CA SER A 37 1.72 17.91 -2.39
C SER A 37 2.68 16.97 -1.67
N SER A 38 3.86 16.70 -2.22
CA SER A 38 4.82 15.70 -1.73
C SER A 38 4.15 14.36 -1.40
N SER A 39 3.40 13.84 -2.36
CA SER A 39 2.60 12.62 -2.20
C SER A 39 2.55 11.79 -3.47
N PHE A 40 2.29 10.50 -3.34
CA PHE A 40 1.97 9.63 -4.46
C PHE A 40 0.57 9.06 -4.31
N LYS A 41 -0.04 8.68 -5.43
CA LYS A 41 -1.32 7.96 -5.46
C LYS A 41 -1.14 6.61 -6.12
N ALA A 42 -1.72 5.58 -5.51
CA ALA A 42 -1.71 4.23 -6.03
C ALA A 42 -3.05 3.54 -5.75
N ASP A 43 -3.47 2.69 -6.68
CA ASP A 43 -4.54 1.74 -6.44
C ASP A 43 -3.94 0.40 -6.03
N VAL A 44 -4.35 -0.09 -4.86
CA VAL A 44 -3.81 -1.29 -4.25
C VAL A 44 -4.91 -2.25 -3.83
N TRP A 45 -4.59 -3.53 -3.80
CA TRP A 45 -5.34 -4.53 -3.05
C TRP A 45 -4.61 -4.80 -1.76
N PHE A 46 -5.33 -4.66 -0.66
CA PHE A 46 -4.82 -4.85 0.68
C PHE A 46 -5.47 -6.10 1.28
N SER A 47 -4.68 -7.17 1.38
CA SER A 47 -5.09 -8.47 1.90
C SER A 47 -4.69 -8.61 3.36
N GLN A 48 -5.64 -9.03 4.18
CA GLN A 48 -5.43 -9.44 5.57
C GLN A 48 -5.93 -10.87 5.74
N ILE A 49 -5.09 -11.72 6.32
CA ILE A 49 -5.38 -13.12 6.53
C ILE A 49 -5.11 -13.43 8.00
N TRP A 50 -6.12 -13.96 8.70
CA TRP A 50 -5.98 -14.40 10.08
C TRP A 50 -6.76 -15.68 10.31
N HIS A 51 -6.49 -16.33 11.43
CA HIS A 51 -7.17 -17.56 11.81
C HIS A 51 -8.09 -17.29 13.00
N ASP A 52 -9.37 -17.62 12.86
CA ASP A 52 -10.36 -17.55 13.93
C ASP A 52 -11.00 -18.94 14.14
N PRO A 53 -10.55 -19.70 15.16
CA PRO A 53 -11.06 -21.05 15.44
C PRO A 53 -12.58 -21.10 15.68
N ARG A 54 -13.19 -19.99 16.11
CA ARG A 54 -14.65 -19.92 16.36
C ARG A 54 -15.46 -19.99 15.07
N LEU A 55 -14.81 -19.74 13.94
CA LEU A 55 -15.39 -19.77 12.61
C LEU A 55 -15.04 -21.06 11.85
N ASP A 56 -14.49 -22.08 12.52
CA ASP A 56 -14.29 -23.39 11.92
C ASP A 56 -15.66 -24.04 11.61
N PHE A 57 -15.82 -24.47 10.36
CA PHE A 57 -17.02 -25.17 9.88
C PHE A 57 -16.70 -26.47 9.15
N SER A 58 -15.46 -26.96 9.29
CA SER A 58 -15.00 -28.22 8.71
C SER A 58 -15.91 -29.41 9.07
N ASP A 59 -16.36 -29.46 10.33
CA ASP A 59 -17.25 -30.50 10.85
C ASP A 59 -18.69 -30.43 10.31
N ARG A 60 -19.12 -29.27 9.78
CA ARG A 60 -20.51 -29.04 9.36
C ARG A 60 -20.75 -29.34 7.90
N ASN A 61 -19.74 -29.20 7.04
CA ASN A 61 -19.88 -29.41 5.59
C ASN A 61 -18.56 -29.93 4.97
N PHE A 62 -18.44 -31.25 4.83
CA PHE A 62 -17.24 -31.91 4.27
C PHE A 62 -16.90 -31.49 2.82
N CYS A 63 -17.90 -31.03 2.05
CA CYS A 63 -17.70 -30.64 0.64
C CYS A 63 -17.38 -29.14 0.41
N LEU A 64 -17.55 -28.29 1.42
CA LEU A 64 -17.33 -26.84 1.30
C LEU A 64 -15.95 -26.48 1.87
N THR A 65 -14.97 -26.29 0.99
CA THR A 65 -13.60 -25.91 1.37
C THR A 65 -13.45 -24.40 1.60
N ASN A 66 -14.26 -23.59 0.91
CA ASN A 66 -14.29 -22.15 1.05
C ASN A 66 -15.72 -21.60 0.93
N LEU A 67 -15.95 -20.46 1.57
CA LEU A 67 -17.23 -19.76 1.60
C LEU A 67 -16.98 -18.28 1.32
N SER A 68 -17.45 -17.80 0.17
CA SER A 68 -17.45 -16.38 -0.16
C SER A 68 -18.64 -15.71 0.53
N LEU A 69 -18.35 -14.75 1.41
CA LEU A 69 -19.35 -13.99 2.14
C LEU A 69 -19.55 -12.61 1.51
N ALA A 70 -20.75 -12.07 1.66
CA ALA A 70 -21.03 -10.71 1.22
C ALA A 70 -20.33 -9.69 2.12
N ALA A 71 -19.86 -8.58 1.54
CA ALA A 71 -19.09 -7.54 2.26
C ALA A 71 -19.79 -6.99 3.53
N HIS A 72 -21.12 -6.91 3.54
CA HIS A 72 -21.87 -6.41 4.70
C HIS A 72 -21.79 -7.34 5.93
N GLN A 73 -21.40 -8.60 5.77
CA GLN A 73 -21.19 -9.53 6.89
C GLN A 73 -19.89 -9.24 7.66
N LEU A 74 -18.99 -8.44 7.07
CA LEU A 74 -17.73 -8.06 7.71
C LEU A 74 -17.93 -7.32 9.05
N SER A 75 -19.03 -6.57 9.19
CA SER A 75 -19.37 -5.84 10.43
C SER A 75 -19.81 -6.76 11.59
N ASN A 76 -20.16 -8.01 11.27
CA ASN A 76 -20.54 -9.04 12.25
C ASN A 76 -19.35 -9.90 12.69
N LEU A 77 -18.22 -9.78 12.00
CA LEU A 77 -16.99 -10.51 12.30
C LEU A 77 -16.08 -9.67 13.19
N TRP A 78 -15.32 -10.34 14.07
CA TRP A 78 -14.11 -9.72 14.60
C TRP A 78 -13.21 -9.46 13.40
N THR A 79 -12.84 -8.20 13.21
CA THR A 79 -11.95 -7.82 12.13
C THR A 79 -10.76 -7.07 12.71
N PRO A 80 -9.56 -7.33 12.18
CA PRO A 80 -8.42 -6.47 12.43
C PRO A 80 -8.58 -5.10 11.74
N ASN A 81 -9.76 -4.73 11.21
CA ASN A 81 -10.01 -3.43 10.61
C ASN A 81 -9.92 -2.27 11.63
N ALA A 82 -10.09 -2.55 12.93
CA ALA A 82 -9.74 -1.61 14.01
C ALA A 82 -8.23 -1.62 14.34
N SER A 83 -7.45 -2.52 13.76
CA SER A 83 -6.06 -2.78 14.10
C SER A 83 -5.08 -2.42 12.99
N VAL A 84 -5.19 -2.86 11.74
CA VAL A 84 -4.14 -2.53 10.74
C VAL A 84 -4.57 -1.38 9.85
N CYS A 85 -3.88 -0.24 10.00
CA CYS A 85 -4.18 1.01 9.30
C CYS A 85 -2.94 1.56 8.59
N PHE A 86 -3.16 2.38 7.55
CA PHE A 86 -2.11 3.14 6.88
C PHE A 86 -1.75 4.38 7.71
N VAL A 87 -0.74 4.28 8.57
CA VAL A 87 -0.45 5.30 9.61
C VAL A 87 0.01 6.62 9.01
N ASN A 88 0.87 6.55 8.00
CA ASN A 88 1.44 7.73 7.37
C ASN A 88 0.63 8.23 6.16
N SER A 89 -0.53 7.64 5.89
CA SER A 89 -1.35 8.00 4.72
C SER A 89 -1.91 9.42 4.82
N LYS A 90 -2.03 10.08 3.66
CA LYS A 90 -2.70 11.39 3.53
C LYS A 90 -4.18 11.22 3.25
N LYS A 91 -4.54 10.23 2.43
CA LYS A 91 -5.91 9.92 2.07
C LYS A 91 -6.02 8.44 1.72
N VAL A 92 -7.08 7.79 2.16
CA VAL A 92 -7.35 6.38 1.88
C VAL A 92 -8.83 6.24 1.59
N GLU A 93 -9.18 5.69 0.42
CA GLU A 93 -10.57 5.51 0.02
C GLU A 93 -10.78 4.09 -0.52
N ILE A 94 -11.74 3.36 0.04
CA ILE A 94 -12.14 2.06 -0.49
C ILE A 94 -12.95 2.29 -1.76
N HIS A 95 -12.60 1.58 -2.84
CA HIS A 95 -13.33 1.68 -4.10
C HIS A 95 -14.77 1.20 -3.95
N THR A 96 -15.72 1.99 -4.44
CA THR A 96 -17.16 1.69 -4.43
C THR A 96 -17.71 1.74 -5.86
N SER A 97 -18.02 0.59 -6.46
CA SER A 97 -18.86 0.52 -7.68
C SER A 97 -19.09 -0.93 -8.10
N PRO A 98 -20.35 -1.45 -8.11
CA PRO A 98 -21.61 -0.86 -7.62
C PRO A 98 -21.77 -0.93 -6.08
N THR A 99 -20.98 -1.75 -5.40
CA THR A 99 -20.89 -1.83 -3.92
C THR A 99 -19.44 -1.67 -3.48
N GLN A 100 -19.18 -1.69 -2.16
CA GLN A 100 -17.81 -1.73 -1.64
C GLN A 100 -17.06 -2.94 -2.21
N ASN A 101 -15.88 -2.70 -2.79
CA ASN A 101 -15.05 -3.74 -3.40
C ASN A 101 -14.21 -4.43 -2.32
N ILE A 102 -14.89 -5.28 -1.55
CA ILE A 102 -14.31 -6.09 -0.48
C ILE A 102 -14.59 -7.56 -0.80
N LEU A 103 -13.53 -8.35 -0.90
CA LEU A 103 -13.62 -9.80 -0.92
C LEU A 103 -13.50 -10.30 0.51
N LEU A 104 -14.48 -11.10 0.96
CA LEU A 104 -14.45 -11.78 2.24
C LEU A 104 -14.61 -13.28 1.99
N LEU A 105 -13.56 -14.04 2.30
CA LEU A 105 -13.52 -15.49 2.13
C LEU A 105 -13.25 -16.15 3.47
N ALA A 106 -14.11 -17.10 3.85
CA ALA A 106 -13.87 -17.98 5.00
C ALA A 106 -13.48 -19.37 4.49
N LEU A 107 -12.34 -19.88 4.96
CA LEU A 107 -11.90 -21.25 4.70
C LEU A 107 -12.49 -22.21 5.74
N SER A 108 -12.62 -23.48 5.37
CA SER A 108 -13.24 -24.50 6.23
C SER A 108 -12.57 -24.64 7.58
N ASN A 109 -11.26 -24.39 7.68
CA ASN A 109 -10.48 -24.43 8.91
C ASN A 109 -10.64 -23.18 9.80
N GLY A 110 -11.51 -22.22 9.48
CA GLY A 110 -11.66 -20.97 10.23
C GLY A 110 -10.65 -19.86 9.87
N THR A 111 -9.81 -20.06 8.85
CA THR A 111 -9.01 -18.96 8.29
C THR A 111 -9.90 -17.98 7.52
N ILE A 112 -9.79 -16.70 7.84
CA ILE A 112 -10.51 -15.62 7.18
C ILE A 112 -9.52 -14.84 6.32
N TRP A 113 -9.90 -14.61 5.07
CA TRP A 113 -9.19 -13.75 4.14
C TRP A 113 -10.09 -12.58 3.75
N VAL A 114 -9.62 -11.38 4.04
CA VAL A 114 -10.24 -10.13 3.62
C VAL A 114 -9.32 -9.41 2.67
N ASN A 115 -9.84 -8.99 1.52
CA ASN A 115 -9.11 -8.17 0.57
C ASN A 115 -9.91 -6.92 0.23
N HIS A 116 -9.31 -5.76 0.45
CA HIS A 116 -9.88 -4.45 0.15
C HIS A 116 -9.21 -3.87 -1.09
N ARG A 117 -10.01 -3.43 -2.08
CA ARG A 117 -9.51 -2.58 -3.16
C ARG A 117 -9.54 -1.12 -2.71
N VAL A 118 -8.37 -0.51 -2.59
CA VAL A 118 -8.17 0.80 -1.97
C VAL A 118 -7.43 1.74 -2.90
N SER A 119 -7.89 2.98 -2.99
CA SER A 119 -7.13 4.10 -3.53
C SER A 119 -6.36 4.76 -2.39
N LEU A 120 -5.04 4.69 -2.45
CA LEU A 120 -4.11 5.11 -1.41
C LEU A 120 -3.36 6.34 -1.87
N GLN A 121 -3.36 7.38 -1.03
CA GLN A 121 -2.47 8.52 -1.17
C GLN A 121 -1.47 8.54 -0.01
N GLY A 122 -0.21 8.28 -0.34
CA GLY A 122 0.91 8.21 0.61
C GLY A 122 1.85 9.40 0.54
N PRO A 123 2.68 9.63 1.56
CA PRO A 123 3.71 10.65 1.55
C PRO A 123 4.90 10.21 0.70
N CYS A 124 5.60 11.19 0.12
CA CYS A 124 6.91 10.98 -0.52
C CYS A 124 7.91 11.96 0.09
N GLN A 125 9.12 11.47 0.34
CA GLN A 125 10.27 12.30 0.68
C GLN A 125 10.93 12.73 -0.62
N LEU A 126 10.77 14.02 -0.95
CA LEU A 126 11.26 14.57 -2.20
C LEU A 126 12.61 15.26 -2.01
N ASP A 127 13.62 14.82 -2.75
CA ASP A 127 14.91 15.51 -2.87
C ASP A 127 15.07 16.02 -4.31
N LEU A 128 14.93 17.33 -4.48
CA LEU A 128 14.98 18.00 -5.78
C LEU A 128 16.34 18.62 -6.09
N THR A 129 17.38 18.30 -5.31
CA THR A 129 18.73 18.88 -5.47
C THR A 129 19.30 18.66 -6.87
N TYR A 130 19.02 17.50 -7.48
CA TYR A 130 19.50 17.11 -8.81
C TYR A 130 18.41 17.16 -9.89
N PHE A 131 17.34 17.91 -9.68
CA PHE A 131 16.26 18.01 -10.66
C PHE A 131 16.78 18.45 -12.05
N PRO A 132 16.38 17.80 -13.17
CA PRO A 132 15.41 16.70 -13.31
C PRO A 132 16.05 15.29 -13.34
N MET A 133 17.31 15.14 -12.97
CA MET A 133 18.05 13.86 -12.92
C MET A 133 18.08 13.31 -11.48
N ASP A 134 16.90 13.21 -10.87
CA ASP A 134 16.68 12.90 -9.48
C ASP A 134 15.99 11.53 -9.28
N THR A 135 16.04 11.05 -8.04
CA THR A 135 15.32 9.87 -7.56
C THR A 135 14.52 10.23 -6.34
N GLN A 136 13.29 9.74 -6.26
CA GLN A 136 12.34 10.08 -5.21
C GLN A 136 11.96 8.83 -4.43
N THR A 137 11.89 8.95 -3.10
CA THR A 137 11.56 7.83 -2.21
C THR A 137 10.21 8.06 -1.56
N CYS A 138 9.31 7.11 -1.70
CA CYS A 138 7.99 7.13 -1.09
C CYS A 138 7.82 5.89 -0.22
N ASN A 139 7.23 6.04 0.95
CA ASN A 139 7.02 4.92 1.85
C ASN A 139 5.58 4.89 2.38
N ILE A 140 5.10 3.69 2.64
CA ILE A 140 3.82 3.43 3.30
C ILE A 140 4.05 2.56 4.49
N VAL A 141 3.43 2.95 5.60
CA VAL A 141 3.56 2.30 6.88
C VAL A 141 2.21 1.75 7.32
N PHE A 142 2.20 0.48 7.68
CA PHE A 142 1.05 -0.25 8.20
C PHE A 142 1.29 -0.59 9.66
N GLU A 143 0.30 -0.33 10.51
CA GLU A 143 0.43 -0.59 11.94
C GLU A 143 -0.92 -0.86 12.60
N SER A 144 -0.83 -1.63 13.69
CA SER A 144 -1.65 -1.58 14.90
C SER A 144 -2.23 -0.22 15.36
N TYR A 145 -3.49 0.16 15.12
CA TYR A 145 -4.06 1.32 15.82
C TYR A 145 -4.50 0.98 17.25
N SER A 146 -5.25 -0.12 17.43
CA SER A 146 -5.91 -0.41 18.72
C SER A 146 -5.21 -1.46 19.58
N TYR A 147 -4.49 -2.41 18.97
CA TYR A 147 -3.93 -3.56 19.68
C TYR A 147 -2.40 -3.51 19.66
N ASN A 148 -1.80 -3.90 20.79
CA ASN A 148 -0.36 -4.03 20.93
C ASN A 148 0.12 -5.43 20.46
N THR A 149 1.43 -5.66 20.49
CA THR A 149 2.02 -6.96 20.10
C THR A 149 1.61 -8.13 20.99
N ALA A 150 1.08 -7.92 22.18
CA ALA A 150 0.61 -9.01 23.04
C ALA A 150 -0.74 -9.56 22.56
N GLU A 151 -1.54 -8.74 21.90
CA GLU A 151 -2.88 -9.09 21.44
C GLU A 151 -2.89 -9.46 19.95
N VAL A 152 -2.20 -8.66 19.12
CA VAL A 152 -2.18 -8.84 17.67
C VAL A 152 -0.74 -8.69 17.15
N ARG A 153 -0.27 -9.67 16.38
CA ARG A 153 1.00 -9.59 15.64
C ARG A 153 0.69 -9.34 14.18
N ILE A 154 1.27 -8.31 13.57
CA ILE A 154 1.17 -8.10 12.13
C ILE A 154 2.44 -8.58 11.45
N LEU A 155 2.28 -9.40 10.42
CA LEU A 155 3.39 -10.07 9.74
C LEU A 155 3.21 -9.93 8.23
N TRP A 156 4.31 -9.74 7.51
CA TRP A 156 4.28 -9.90 6.06
C TRP A 156 3.99 -11.36 5.70
N ARG A 157 3.31 -11.58 4.57
CA ARG A 157 3.29 -12.92 3.98
C ARG A 157 4.72 -13.34 3.59
N ASP A 158 5.11 -14.55 3.99
CA ASP A 158 6.47 -15.08 3.80
C ASP A 158 6.91 -15.08 2.33
N TRP A 159 5.99 -15.37 1.43
CA TRP A 159 6.20 -15.31 -0.01
C TRP A 159 5.44 -14.12 -0.59
N ASP A 160 6.10 -13.35 -1.47
CA ASP A 160 5.48 -12.28 -2.23
C ASP A 160 4.64 -11.30 -1.38
N ALA A 161 5.25 -10.74 -0.32
CA ALA A 161 4.62 -9.78 0.58
C ALA A 161 4.05 -8.55 -0.15
N VAL A 162 4.78 -8.09 -1.17
CA VAL A 162 4.39 -6.99 -2.03
C VAL A 162 4.51 -7.41 -3.50
N THR A 163 3.41 -7.34 -4.24
CA THR A 163 3.35 -7.77 -5.64
C THR A 163 2.88 -6.66 -6.57
N ILE A 164 3.35 -6.71 -7.82
CA ILE A 164 2.91 -5.83 -8.91
C ILE A 164 2.59 -6.72 -10.11
N PRO A 165 1.33 -7.14 -10.30
CA PRO A 165 0.96 -8.13 -11.32
C PRO A 165 1.22 -7.66 -12.75
N ASP A 166 0.96 -6.38 -13.03
CA ASP A 166 1.24 -5.77 -14.34
C ASP A 166 2.64 -5.12 -14.34
N PRO A 167 3.61 -5.63 -15.12
CA PRO A 167 4.92 -5.01 -15.24
C PRO A 167 4.87 -3.56 -15.75
N ASN A 168 3.84 -3.19 -16.53
CA ASN A 168 3.67 -1.84 -17.05
C ASN A 168 3.22 -0.85 -15.97
N ALA A 169 2.62 -1.32 -14.87
CA ALA A 169 2.26 -0.46 -13.74
C ALA A 169 3.47 0.21 -13.06
N LYS A 170 4.69 -0.27 -13.35
CA LYS A 170 5.95 0.35 -12.90
C LYS A 170 6.33 1.59 -13.70
N LYS A 171 5.75 1.80 -14.89
CA LYS A 171 6.05 2.92 -15.78
C LYS A 171 4.96 3.98 -15.65
N LEU A 172 5.32 5.12 -15.07
CA LEU A 172 4.49 6.31 -15.02
C LEU A 172 4.91 7.26 -16.17
N PRO A 173 4.08 8.26 -16.51
CA PRO A 173 4.43 9.23 -17.55
C PRO A 173 5.75 9.98 -17.29
N ASP A 174 5.97 10.42 -16.05
CA ASP A 174 7.15 11.22 -15.66
C ASP A 174 8.17 10.45 -14.81
N PHE A 175 7.82 9.25 -14.35
CA PHE A 175 8.63 8.46 -13.42
C PHE A 175 8.64 6.97 -13.76
N GLU A 176 9.66 6.28 -13.31
CA GLU A 176 9.77 4.82 -13.37
C GLU A 176 10.03 4.28 -11.96
N LEU A 177 9.24 3.31 -11.51
CA LEU A 177 9.50 2.58 -10.27
C LEU A 177 10.72 1.66 -10.49
N VAL A 178 11.84 2.01 -9.85
CA VAL A 178 13.12 1.30 -10.01
C VAL A 178 13.37 0.27 -8.90
N HIS A 179 12.87 0.52 -7.70
CA HIS A 179 13.07 -0.37 -6.57
C HIS A 179 11.85 -0.40 -5.66
N ILE A 180 11.58 -1.57 -5.10
CA ILE A 180 10.57 -1.78 -4.07
C ILE A 180 11.14 -2.73 -3.01
N SER A 181 10.97 -2.37 -1.74
CA SER A 181 11.36 -3.19 -0.61
C SER A 181 10.29 -3.16 0.47
N ASN A 182 10.24 -4.23 1.27
CA ASN A 182 9.37 -4.34 2.42
C ASN A 182 10.21 -4.59 3.68
N HIS A 183 9.83 -3.94 4.77
CA HIS A 183 10.51 -4.01 6.05
C HIS A 183 9.50 -4.29 7.16
N ASN A 184 9.98 -4.89 8.25
CA ASN A 184 9.24 -5.06 9.48
C ASN A 184 10.02 -4.42 10.63
N ALA A 185 9.30 -3.81 11.56
CA ALA A 185 9.86 -3.19 12.74
C ALA A 185 8.92 -3.40 13.93
N THR A 186 9.47 -3.35 15.14
CA THR A 186 8.68 -3.27 16.36
C THR A 186 9.06 -1.98 17.06
N LEU A 187 8.08 -1.11 17.31
CA LEU A 187 8.28 0.20 17.92
C LEU A 187 7.73 0.22 19.35
N LEU A 188 8.43 0.94 20.22
CA LEU A 188 8.01 1.18 21.60
C LEU A 188 7.31 2.53 21.69
N TYR A 189 6.02 2.49 22.04
CA TYR A 189 5.22 3.65 22.38
C TYR A 189 4.98 3.70 23.90
N THR A 190 4.38 4.80 24.37
CA THR A 190 4.02 4.96 25.79
C THR A 190 3.10 3.86 26.31
N ALA A 191 2.26 3.31 25.44
CA ALA A 191 1.28 2.28 25.79
C ALA A 191 1.79 0.83 25.63
N GLY A 192 3.08 0.61 25.30
CA GLY A 192 3.63 -0.73 24.98
C GLY A 192 4.32 -0.84 23.62
N LEU A 193 4.40 -2.08 23.10
CA LEU A 193 5.06 -2.42 21.83
C LEU A 193 4.05 -2.60 20.69
N TRP A 194 4.39 -2.10 19.51
CA TRP A 194 3.61 -2.21 18.29
C TRP A 194 4.46 -2.77 17.15
N ASP A 195 3.91 -3.73 16.42
CA ASP A 195 4.50 -4.19 15.17
C ASP A 195 4.10 -3.24 14.04
N GLN A 196 5.07 -2.93 13.20
CA GLN A 196 4.96 -2.02 12.06
C GLN A 196 5.51 -2.72 10.81
N LEU A 197 4.77 -2.62 9.72
CA LEU A 197 5.19 -3.09 8.41
C LEU A 197 5.37 -1.87 7.50
N GLU A 198 6.44 -1.83 6.72
CA GLU A 198 6.76 -0.71 5.84
C GLU A 198 7.00 -1.22 4.41
N VAL A 199 6.52 -0.46 3.43
CA VAL A 199 6.86 -0.63 2.02
C VAL A 199 7.53 0.63 1.53
N VAL A 200 8.74 0.50 1.00
CA VAL A 200 9.51 1.59 0.42
C VAL A 200 9.55 1.42 -1.09
N MET A 201 9.22 2.48 -1.80
CA MET A 201 9.21 2.57 -3.26
C MET A 201 10.15 3.68 -3.70
N VAL A 202 11.08 3.35 -4.59
CA VAL A 202 12.03 4.31 -5.16
C VAL A 202 11.69 4.53 -6.62
N PHE A 203 11.46 5.78 -6.98
CA PHE A 203 11.12 6.22 -8.32
C PHE A 203 12.27 7.02 -8.92
N ARG A 204 12.52 6.83 -10.22
CA ARG A 204 13.47 7.61 -11.00
C ARG A 204 12.72 8.48 -11.99
N ARG A 205 13.07 9.76 -12.07
CA ARG A 205 12.43 10.69 -13.01
C ARG A 205 12.91 10.45 -14.45
N LEU A 206 11.97 10.56 -15.39
CA LEU A 206 12.24 10.56 -16.82
C LEU A 206 12.59 11.98 -17.28
N TYR A 207 13.88 12.28 -17.42
CA TYR A 207 14.36 13.64 -17.73
C TYR A 207 14.20 14.05 -19.20
N GLY A 208 13.79 13.14 -20.09
CA GLY A 208 13.77 13.37 -21.55
C GLY A 208 12.92 14.58 -21.97
N TYR A 209 11.75 14.75 -21.34
CA TYR A 209 10.88 15.91 -21.57
C TYR A 209 11.57 17.22 -21.18
N TYR A 210 12.19 17.27 -20.00
CA TYR A 210 12.91 18.45 -19.50
C TYR A 210 14.09 18.82 -20.39
N VAL A 211 14.82 17.83 -20.92
CA VAL A 211 15.93 18.07 -21.85
C VAL A 211 15.44 18.72 -23.15
N LEU A 212 14.35 18.20 -23.73
CA LEU A 212 13.83 18.73 -24.99
C LEU A 212 13.17 20.11 -24.82
N GLN A 213 12.49 20.36 -23.70
CA GLN A 213 11.75 21.61 -23.50
C GLN A 213 12.56 22.73 -22.83
N ALA A 214 13.45 22.42 -21.89
CA ALA A 214 14.18 23.43 -21.14
C ALA A 214 15.64 23.56 -21.62
N TYR A 215 16.36 22.44 -21.69
CA TYR A 215 17.79 22.48 -22.02
C TYR A 215 18.03 22.79 -23.50
N MET A 216 17.32 22.14 -24.42
CA MET A 216 17.56 22.32 -25.86
C MET A 216 17.30 23.77 -26.33
N PRO A 217 16.21 24.47 -25.95
CA PRO A 217 16.00 25.86 -26.35
C PRO A 217 17.00 26.83 -25.72
N THR A 218 17.43 26.59 -24.47
CA THR A 218 18.43 27.44 -23.80
C THR A 218 19.80 27.30 -24.45
N TYR A 219 20.23 26.08 -24.79
CA TYR A 219 21.46 25.86 -25.55
C TYR A 219 21.42 26.51 -26.94
N LEU A 220 20.30 26.38 -27.67
CA LEU A 220 20.12 27.03 -28.97
C LEU A 220 20.15 28.56 -28.85
N SER A 221 19.53 29.13 -27.81
CA SER A 221 19.55 30.56 -27.56
C SER A 221 20.97 31.08 -27.32
N VAL A 222 21.74 30.42 -26.45
CA VAL A 222 23.15 30.76 -26.21
C VAL A 222 23.98 30.66 -27.49
N PHE A 223 23.78 29.59 -28.27
CA PHE A 223 24.47 29.41 -29.54
C PHE A 223 24.18 30.54 -30.53
N ILE A 224 22.90 30.92 -30.70
CA ILE A 224 22.51 32.03 -31.57
C ILE A 224 23.13 33.35 -31.09
N SER A 225 23.16 33.60 -29.77
CA SER A 225 23.80 34.79 -29.21
C SER A 225 25.30 34.86 -29.55
N TRP A 226 26.01 33.73 -29.52
CA TRP A 226 27.42 33.67 -29.88
C TRP A 226 27.64 33.94 -31.37
N VAL A 227 26.79 33.38 -32.24
CA VAL A 227 26.85 33.65 -33.69
C VAL A 227 26.65 35.14 -33.99
N ILE A 228 25.67 35.77 -33.34
CA ILE A 228 25.40 37.21 -33.50
C ILE A 228 26.61 38.03 -33.05
N LEU A 229 27.20 37.71 -31.90
CA LEU A 229 28.38 38.40 -31.38
C LEU A 229 29.57 38.30 -32.35
N ILE A 230 29.83 37.12 -32.90
CA ILE A 230 30.92 36.90 -33.86
C ILE A 230 30.71 37.74 -35.13
N VAL A 231 29.49 37.76 -35.66
CA VAL A 231 29.16 38.56 -36.86
C VAL A 231 29.34 40.05 -36.61
N LEU A 232 29.01 40.53 -35.41
CA LEU A 232 29.21 41.93 -35.04
C LEU A 232 30.69 42.31 -34.91
N ILE A 233 31.55 41.40 -34.47
CA ILE A 233 33.00 41.64 -34.33
C ILE A 233 33.71 41.63 -35.69
N LEU A 234 33.21 40.84 -36.65
CA LEU A 234 33.79 40.70 -37.99
C LEU A 234 33.38 41.82 -38.97
N LYS A 235 32.47 42.72 -38.56
CA LYS A 235 32.05 43.91 -39.31
C LYS A 235 32.69 45.16 -38.75
#